data_AF-A0A239A2F1-F1
#
_entry.id   AF-A0A239A2F1-F1
#
_cell.length_a   1.000
_cell.length_b   1.000
_cell.length_c   1.000
_cell.angle_alpha   90.00
_cell.angle_beta   90.00
_cell.angle_gamma   90.00
#
_symmetry.space_group_name_H-M   'P 1'
#
loop_
_entity.id
_entity.type
_entity.pdbx_description
1 polymer ?
#
loop_
_entity_poly.entity_id
_entity_poly.type
_entity_poly.pdbx_seq_one_letter_code
_entity_poly.pdbx_strand_id
1 'polypeptide(L)'
;MNRLPARLIPWALLCGFLCAAFTLFSLAAGTDALHLPGVLSLSSLWAERPAKGEIRRAVSRLRLAEQEAGHWLLDHAGKALETEAARLQTQGKRLEGLAGGAGEEDQPDDDAPFRLRSHQFSETAKGFAAVFATDREPGQARVYFLRGPARHVVELHGLWQNDAPRLNSLRGHLVSRVIIDAHETFLRVVFHLTDANAGPEHSRLDLERGPTGFTVSIKRPH
;
A
#
# COMPACT_ATOMS: atom_id res chain seq x y z
N MET A 1 24.45 -59.65 12.31
CA MET A 1 23.61 -58.81 11.40
C MET A 1 22.40 -58.33 12.19
N ASN A 2 22.45 -57.10 12.71
CA ASN A 2 21.35 -56.55 13.50
C ASN A 2 20.21 -56.13 12.57
N ARG A 3 19.17 -56.97 12.47
CA ARG A 3 17.96 -56.61 11.75
C ARG A 3 17.25 -55.53 12.57
N LEU A 4 17.07 -54.35 11.98
CA LEU A 4 16.20 -53.32 12.56
C LEU A 4 14.81 -53.94 12.80
N PRO A 5 14.20 -53.71 13.97
CA PRO A 5 12.87 -54.21 14.23
C PRO A 5 11.90 -53.68 13.16
N ALA A 6 11.04 -54.55 12.63
CA ALA A 6 10.16 -54.23 11.49
C ALA A 6 9.30 -52.97 11.71
N ARG A 7 9.06 -52.58 12.97
CA ARG A 7 8.35 -51.35 13.36
C ARG A 7 9.11 -50.05 13.08
N LEU A 8 10.44 -50.08 12.95
CA LEU A 8 11.26 -48.90 12.69
C LEU A 8 11.51 -48.65 11.20
N ILE A 9 11.23 -49.64 10.33
CA ILE A 9 11.44 -49.53 8.88
C ILE A 9 10.64 -48.36 8.27
N PRO A 10 9.35 -48.14 8.59
CA PRO A 10 8.59 -47.02 8.02
C PRO A 10 9.16 -45.65 8.41
N TRP A 11 9.62 -45.52 9.65
CA TRP A 11 10.22 -44.29 10.15
C TRP A 11 11.57 -44.01 9.51
N ALA A 12 12.41 -45.04 9.34
CA ALA A 12 13.68 -44.91 8.63
C ALA A 12 13.47 -44.49 7.16
N LEU A 13 12.47 -45.05 6.49
CA LEU A 13 12.11 -44.67 5.11
C LEU A 13 11.59 -43.22 5.03
N LEU A 14 10.74 -42.80 5.98
CA LEU A 14 10.25 -41.43 6.05
C LEU A 14 11.38 -40.43 6.27
N CYS A 15 12.28 -40.70 7.22
CA CYS A 15 13.46 -39.87 7.45
C CYS A 15 14.35 -39.80 6.20
N GLY A 16 14.57 -40.93 5.52
CA GLY A 16 15.31 -40.97 4.26
C GLY A 16 14.66 -40.11 3.18
N PHE A 17 13.33 -40.20 3.01
CA PHE A 17 12.58 -39.40 2.05
C PHE A 17 12.68 -37.90 2.35
N LEU A 18 12.50 -37.49 3.62
CA LEU A 18 12.60 -36.09 4.02
C LEU A 18 14.00 -35.51 3.79
N CYS A 19 15.05 -36.28 4.09
CA CYS A 19 16.43 -35.89 3.80
C CYS A 19 16.64 -35.71 2.28
N ALA A 20 16.19 -36.66 1.46
CA ALA A 20 16.31 -36.57 0.01
C ALA A 20 15.56 -35.35 -0.56
N ALA A 21 14.31 -35.14 -0.12
CA ALA A 21 13.51 -33.98 -0.53
C ALA A 21 14.17 -32.66 -0.16
N PHE A 22 14.73 -32.55 1.06
CA PHE A 22 15.45 -31.36 1.49
C PHE A 22 16.71 -31.10 0.66
N THR A 23 17.46 -32.14 0.31
CA THR A 23 18.65 -32.00 -0.55
C THR A 23 18.29 -31.54 -1.97
N LEU A 24 17.24 -32.10 -2.57
CA LEU A 24 16.77 -31.67 -3.90
C LEU A 24 16.26 -30.23 -3.88
N PHE A 25 15.50 -29.87 -2.83
CA PHE A 25 15.04 -28.49 -2.65
C PHE A 25 16.21 -27.51 -2.51
N SER A 26 17.21 -27.85 -1.70
CA SER A 26 18.40 -27.02 -1.51
C SER A 26 19.21 -26.86 -2.80
N LEU A 27 19.32 -27.92 -3.59
CA LEU A 27 20.00 -27.89 -4.88
C LEU A 27 19.24 -27.03 -5.91
N ALA A 28 17.91 -27.14 -5.94
CA ALA A 28 17.06 -26.40 -6.87
C ALA A 28 16.93 -24.91 -6.53
N ALA A 29 16.92 -24.56 -5.24
CA ALA A 29 16.72 -23.19 -4.78
C ALA A 29 17.99 -22.32 -4.85
N GLY A 30 19.15 -22.92 -5.15
CA GLY A 30 20.43 -22.23 -5.26
C GLY A 30 20.99 -21.76 -3.91
N THR A 31 22.23 -21.28 -3.90
CA THR A 31 22.93 -20.78 -2.70
C THR A 31 22.24 -19.59 -2.05
N ASP A 32 21.35 -18.91 -2.77
CA ASP A 32 20.61 -17.74 -2.28
C ASP A 32 19.49 -18.11 -1.31
N ALA A 33 19.01 -19.36 -1.31
CA ALA A 33 17.99 -19.83 -0.38
C ALA A 33 18.52 -20.10 1.04
N LEU A 34 19.83 -20.26 1.21
CA LEU A 34 20.48 -20.40 2.53
C LEU A 34 20.56 -19.06 3.29
N HIS A 35 20.25 -17.95 2.63
CA HIS A 35 20.20 -16.61 3.22
C HIS A 35 18.78 -16.13 3.55
N LEU A 36 17.81 -17.04 3.74
CA LEU A 36 16.50 -16.66 4.28
C LEU A 36 16.58 -16.48 5.82
N PRO A 37 16.45 -15.25 6.34
CA PRO A 37 16.45 -15.03 7.77
C PRO A 37 15.09 -15.47 8.34
N GLY A 38 15.08 -16.48 9.20
CA GLY A 38 14.05 -16.63 10.24
C GLY A 38 12.88 -17.58 9.98
N VAL A 39 12.73 -18.20 8.81
CA VAL A 39 11.55 -19.07 8.55
C VAL A 39 11.72 -20.49 9.11
N LEU A 40 12.95 -20.92 9.42
CA LEU A 40 13.25 -22.24 10.00
C LEU A 40 13.63 -22.18 11.49
N SER A 41 13.14 -21.18 12.23
CA SER A 41 13.35 -21.17 13.68
C SER A 41 12.41 -22.19 14.33
N LEU A 42 12.95 -23.32 14.78
CA LEU A 42 12.27 -24.37 15.57
C LEU A 42 11.57 -23.81 16.82
N SER A 43 11.96 -22.62 17.30
CA SER A 43 11.28 -21.91 18.38
C SER A 43 9.85 -21.47 18.05
N SER A 44 9.46 -21.43 16.76
CA SER A 44 8.08 -21.13 16.35
C SER A 44 7.11 -22.32 16.50
N LEU A 45 7.62 -23.54 16.59
CA LEU A 45 6.81 -24.76 16.71
C LEU A 45 6.24 -24.96 18.13
N TRP A 46 6.78 -24.28 19.14
CA TRP A 46 6.34 -24.38 20.54
C TRP A 46 5.54 -23.16 21.02
N ALA A 47 5.27 -22.20 20.13
CA ALA A 47 4.30 -21.15 20.42
C ALA A 47 2.89 -21.73 20.32
N GLU A 48 2.32 -22.17 21.43
CA GLU A 48 0.89 -22.44 21.53
C GLU A 48 0.11 -21.19 21.06
N ARG A 49 -0.47 -21.26 19.86
CA ARG A 49 -1.48 -20.31 19.40
C ARG A 49 -2.69 -21.06 18.83
N PRO A 50 -3.92 -20.60 19.14
CA PRO A 50 -5.15 -21.24 18.67
C PRO A 50 -5.36 -20.95 17.17
N ALA A 51 -4.95 -21.89 16.33
CA ALA A 51 -4.87 -21.79 14.87
C ALA A 51 -6.21 -21.70 14.10
N LYS A 52 -7.38 -21.65 14.77
CA LYS A 52 -8.68 -21.62 14.05
C LYS A 52 -9.12 -20.22 13.59
N GLY A 53 -8.62 -19.14 14.20
CA GLY A 53 -9.03 -17.77 13.88
C GLY A 53 -8.29 -17.15 12.69
N GLU A 54 -7.01 -17.45 12.52
CA GLU A 54 -6.14 -16.79 11.53
C GLU A 54 -6.33 -17.36 10.11
N ILE A 55 -6.59 -18.66 9.98
CA ILE A 55 -6.85 -19.29 8.68
C ILE A 55 -8.14 -18.74 8.04
N ARG A 56 -9.20 -18.52 8.84
CA ARG A 56 -10.43 -17.86 8.34
C ARG A 56 -10.16 -16.45 7.83
N ARG A 57 -9.24 -15.69 8.45
CA ARG A 57 -8.87 -14.33 8.03
C ARG A 57 -7.99 -14.31 6.78
N ALA A 58 -7.08 -15.26 6.65
CA ALA A 58 -6.26 -15.38 5.44
C ALA A 58 -7.10 -15.78 4.22
N VAL A 59 -8.00 -16.75 4.37
CA VAL A 59 -8.90 -17.22 3.30
C VAL A 59 -9.92 -16.16 2.90
N SER A 60 -10.39 -15.32 3.83
CA SER A 60 -11.28 -14.20 3.49
C SER A 60 -10.56 -13.07 2.76
N ARG A 61 -9.27 -12.80 3.05
CA ARG A 61 -8.47 -11.82 2.29
C ARG A 61 -8.19 -12.27 0.86
N LEU A 62 -7.94 -13.56 0.65
CA LEU A 62 -7.70 -14.12 -0.69
C LEU A 62 -8.97 -14.09 -1.55
N ARG A 63 -10.13 -14.42 -0.97
CA ARG A 63 -11.42 -14.33 -1.68
C ARG A 63 -11.83 -12.90 -2.05
N LEU A 64 -11.50 -11.92 -1.20
CA LEU A 64 -11.77 -10.51 -1.49
C LEU A 64 -10.89 -10.01 -2.65
N ALA A 65 -9.60 -10.37 -2.64
CA ALA A 65 -8.66 -10.02 -3.70
C ALA A 65 -9.01 -10.66 -5.06
N GLU A 66 -9.51 -11.90 -5.08
CA GLU A 66 -10.00 -12.55 -6.31
C GLU A 66 -11.28 -11.91 -6.84
N GLN A 67 -12.20 -11.48 -5.98
CA GLN A 67 -13.40 -10.74 -6.41
C GLN A 67 -13.07 -9.35 -6.97
N GLU A 68 -12.13 -8.63 -6.37
CA GLU A 68 -11.68 -7.32 -6.86
C GLU A 68 -10.94 -7.43 -8.20
N ALA A 69 -10.12 -8.48 -8.39
CA ALA A 69 -9.46 -8.75 -9.67
C ALA A 69 -10.44 -9.13 -10.79
N GLY A 70 -11.49 -9.91 -10.47
CA GLY A 70 -12.53 -10.28 -11.45
C GLY A 70 -13.39 -9.09 -11.89
N HIS A 71 -13.71 -8.17 -10.97
CA HIS A 71 -14.50 -6.98 -11.27
C HIS A 71 -13.73 -5.96 -12.13
N TRP A 72 -12.42 -5.82 -11.90
CA TRP A 72 -11.57 -4.91 -12.69
C TRP A 72 -11.44 -5.36 -14.16
N LEU A 73 -11.37 -6.68 -14.40
CA LEU A 73 -11.21 -7.24 -15.74
C LEU A 73 -12.48 -7.11 -16.61
N LEU A 74 -13.66 -7.12 -15.99
CA LEU A 74 -14.94 -6.91 -16.69
C LEU A 74 -15.19 -5.42 -17.02
N ASP A 75 -14.77 -4.49 -16.16
CA ASP A 75 -14.95 -3.05 -16.37
C ASP A 75 -14.03 -2.47 -17.47
N HIS A 76 -12.86 -3.07 -17.68
CA HIS A 76 -11.88 -2.58 -18.65
C HIS A 76 -12.07 -3.20 -20.06
N ALA A 77 -12.73 -4.35 -20.17
CA ALA A 77 -13.05 -4.95 -21.46
C ALA A 77 -14.22 -4.24 -22.17
N GLY A 78 -15.17 -3.66 -21.42
CA GLY A 78 -16.31 -2.94 -21.99
C GLY A 78 -15.97 -1.53 -22.52
N LYS A 79 -15.07 -0.81 -21.85
CA LYS A 79 -14.75 0.59 -22.19
C LYS A 79 -13.81 0.77 -23.39
N ALA A 80 -13.14 -0.29 -23.83
CA ALA A 80 -12.26 -0.25 -24.99
C ALA A 80 -13.00 -0.26 -26.35
N LEU A 81 -14.30 -0.57 -26.37
CA LEU A 81 -15.10 -0.66 -27.61
C LEU A 81 -15.96 0.59 -27.90
N GLU A 82 -16.20 1.46 -26.92
CA GLU A 82 -16.98 2.70 -27.12
C GLU A 82 -16.13 3.93 -27.48
N THR A 83 -14.80 3.88 -27.28
CA THR A 83 -13.92 5.04 -27.49
C THR A 83 -13.54 5.30 -28.96
N GLU A 84 -13.83 4.36 -29.87
CA GLU A 84 -13.50 4.52 -31.30
C GLU A 84 -14.66 5.13 -32.11
N ALA A 85 -15.92 4.95 -31.68
CA ALA A 85 -17.10 5.46 -32.38
C ALA A 85 -17.30 6.98 -32.20
N ALA A 86 -16.78 7.57 -31.12
CA ALA A 86 -16.90 9.01 -30.84
C ALA A 86 -15.89 9.88 -31.63
N ARG A 87 -14.89 9.28 -32.28
CA ARG A 87 -13.77 10.01 -32.90
C ARG A 87 -14.01 10.48 -34.34
N LEU A 88 -15.12 10.08 -34.96
CA LEU A 88 -15.44 10.44 -36.36
C LEU A 88 -16.52 11.53 -36.53
N GLN A 89 -17.08 12.08 -35.46
CA GLN A 89 -18.09 13.17 -35.57
C GLN A 89 -17.57 14.59 -35.30
N THR A 90 -16.35 14.75 -34.79
CA THR A 90 -15.82 16.07 -34.36
C THR A 90 -14.95 16.79 -35.39
N GLN A 91 -14.79 16.27 -36.60
CA GLN A 91 -13.93 16.86 -37.65
C GLN A 91 -14.70 17.54 -38.80
N GLY A 92 -15.94 17.99 -38.55
CA GLY A 92 -16.80 18.60 -39.59
C GLY A 92 -17.25 20.04 -39.34
N LYS A 93 -16.87 20.69 -38.22
CA LYS A 93 -17.47 21.97 -37.84
C LYS A 93 -16.47 22.94 -37.22
N ARG A 94 -15.47 23.37 -37.99
CA ARG A 94 -14.60 24.49 -37.56
C ARG A 94 -14.05 25.30 -38.74
N LEU A 95 -14.95 25.91 -39.50
CA LEU A 95 -14.68 27.12 -40.27
C LEU A 95 -15.97 27.93 -40.31
N GLU A 96 -16.27 28.64 -39.23
CA GLU A 96 -17.11 29.84 -39.20
C GLU A 96 -17.14 30.37 -37.76
N GLY A 97 -16.85 31.66 -37.58
CA GLY A 97 -16.97 32.33 -36.27
C GLY A 97 -15.67 32.94 -35.72
N LEU A 98 -14.94 33.71 -36.54
CA LEU A 98 -14.08 34.78 -36.02
C LEU A 98 -14.99 35.96 -35.64
N ALA A 99 -15.34 36.10 -34.36
CA ALA A 99 -15.72 37.38 -33.76
C ALA A 99 -15.89 37.25 -32.24
N GLY A 100 -14.98 37.89 -31.49
CA GLY A 100 -15.26 38.60 -30.23
C GLY A 100 -15.88 37.85 -29.05
N GLY A 101 -15.13 37.74 -27.96
CA GLY A 101 -15.70 37.45 -26.65
C GLY A 101 -14.63 37.27 -25.59
N ALA A 102 -14.79 37.94 -24.46
CA ALA A 102 -13.86 38.02 -23.34
C ALA A 102 -13.44 36.66 -22.78
N GLY A 103 -12.26 36.64 -22.13
CA GLY A 103 -11.72 35.48 -21.43
C GLY A 103 -12.73 34.83 -20.50
N GLU A 104 -13.09 33.61 -20.84
CA GLU A 104 -13.73 32.66 -19.95
C GLU A 104 -12.65 32.23 -18.96
N GLU A 105 -12.60 32.89 -17.80
CA GLU A 105 -11.89 32.36 -16.65
C GLU A 105 -12.50 30.98 -16.36
N ASP A 106 -11.69 29.96 -16.60
CA ASP A 106 -11.92 28.54 -16.34
C ASP A 106 -12.29 28.38 -14.86
N GLN A 107 -13.58 28.56 -14.55
CA GLN A 107 -14.12 28.37 -13.22
C GLN A 107 -13.90 26.90 -12.88
N PRO A 108 -13.12 26.56 -11.85
CA PRO A 108 -12.85 25.17 -11.52
C PRO A 108 -14.19 24.49 -11.26
N ASP A 109 -14.47 23.42 -12.00
CA ASP A 109 -15.61 22.54 -11.76
C ASP A 109 -15.57 22.15 -10.27
N ASP A 110 -16.49 22.67 -9.46
CA ASP A 110 -16.52 22.47 -8.00
C ASP A 110 -16.72 20.98 -7.65
N ASP A 111 -17.21 20.19 -8.62
CA ASP A 111 -17.40 18.75 -8.52
C ASP A 111 -16.19 17.92 -8.97
N ALA A 112 -15.15 18.54 -9.54
CA ALA A 112 -13.96 17.80 -9.97
C ALA A 112 -13.18 17.27 -8.76
N PRO A 113 -12.72 16.01 -8.78
CA PRO A 113 -11.96 15.44 -7.67
C PRO A 113 -10.63 16.19 -7.46
N PHE A 114 -10.23 16.32 -6.19
CA PHE A 114 -8.90 16.76 -5.81
C PHE A 114 -7.84 15.79 -6.36
N ARG A 115 -6.69 16.30 -6.78
CA ARG A 115 -5.61 15.50 -7.35
C ARG A 115 -4.34 15.58 -6.52
N LEU A 116 -3.90 14.43 -6.01
CA LEU A 116 -2.55 14.28 -5.47
C LEU A 116 -1.60 13.95 -6.62
N ARG A 117 -0.68 14.89 -6.92
CA ARG A 117 0.22 14.81 -8.08
C ARG A 117 1.54 14.12 -7.75
N SER A 118 2.12 14.45 -6.59
CA SER A 118 3.41 13.91 -6.17
C SER A 118 3.62 14.07 -4.67
N HIS A 119 4.67 13.43 -4.16
CA HIS A 119 5.11 13.57 -2.79
C HIS A 119 6.64 13.46 -2.67
N GLN A 120 7.17 14.02 -1.61
CA GLN A 120 8.58 13.92 -1.23
C GLN A 120 8.67 13.62 0.27
N PHE A 121 9.59 12.72 0.63
CA PHE A 121 9.87 12.37 2.01
C PHE A 121 11.30 12.74 2.37
N SER A 122 11.49 13.25 3.58
CA SER A 122 12.81 13.62 4.08
C SER A 122 12.94 13.33 5.58
N GLU A 123 14.09 12.81 5.98
CA GLU A 123 14.48 12.82 7.39
C GLU A 123 15.10 14.19 7.70
N THR A 124 14.77 14.72 8.86
CA THR A 124 15.29 15.99 9.37
C THR A 124 15.88 15.76 10.76
N ALA A 125 16.69 16.70 11.25
CA ALA A 125 17.21 16.63 12.61
C ALA A 125 16.09 16.58 13.68
N LYS A 126 14.92 17.13 13.37
CA LYS A 126 13.76 17.21 14.28
C LYS A 126 12.79 16.03 14.15
N GLY A 127 12.96 15.17 13.14
CA GLY A 127 12.08 14.04 12.86
C GLY A 127 11.89 13.82 11.36
N PHE A 128 10.66 13.62 10.93
CA PHE A 128 10.32 13.27 9.55
C PHE A 128 9.40 14.31 8.93
N ALA A 129 9.63 14.64 7.66
CA ALA A 129 8.78 15.54 6.89
C ALA A 129 8.34 14.90 5.58
N ALA A 130 7.05 15.02 5.28
CA ALA A 130 6.44 14.57 4.04
C ALA A 130 5.70 15.74 3.39
N VAL A 131 6.10 16.10 2.17
CA VAL A 131 5.51 17.18 1.38
C VAL A 131 4.70 16.55 0.26
N PHE A 132 3.44 16.97 0.10
CA PHE A 132 2.51 16.44 -0.88
C PHE A 132 2.04 17.58 -1.78
N ALA A 133 2.20 17.43 -3.09
CA ALA A 133 1.78 18.40 -4.08
C ALA A 133 0.37 18.07 -4.59
N THR A 134 -0.54 19.02 -4.48
CA THR A 134 -1.93 18.90 -4.92
C THR A 134 -2.26 19.94 -5.98
N ASP A 135 -3.35 19.74 -6.70
CA ASP A 135 -3.89 20.71 -7.67
C ASP A 135 -4.51 21.94 -7.00
N ARG A 136 -5.05 21.79 -5.79
CA ARG A 136 -5.68 22.84 -4.99
C ARG A 136 -5.52 22.58 -3.49
N GLU A 137 -5.88 23.56 -2.66
CA GLU A 137 -5.78 23.44 -1.20
C GLU A 137 -6.66 22.30 -0.67
N PRO A 138 -6.10 21.35 0.12
CA PRO A 138 -6.91 20.29 0.69
C PRO A 138 -7.96 20.82 1.67
N GLY A 139 -9.16 20.22 1.62
CA GLY A 139 -10.27 20.53 2.54
C GLY A 139 -10.04 20.06 3.98
N GLN A 140 -11.13 19.69 4.66
CA GLN A 140 -11.09 19.25 6.06
C GLN A 140 -10.18 18.03 6.25
N ALA A 141 -9.37 18.05 7.31
CA ALA A 141 -8.46 16.97 7.65
C ALA A 141 -8.82 16.33 9.00
N ARG A 142 -8.65 15.01 9.11
CA ARG A 142 -8.64 14.27 10.37
C ARG A 142 -7.27 13.65 10.57
N VAL A 143 -6.73 13.80 11.77
CA VAL A 143 -5.44 13.22 12.15
C VAL A 143 -5.65 12.37 13.40
N TYR A 144 -5.18 11.14 13.37
CA TYR A 144 -5.27 10.25 14.52
C TYR A 144 -4.14 9.22 14.53
N PHE A 145 -3.95 8.61 15.70
CA PHE A 145 -2.91 7.62 15.94
C PHE A 145 -3.51 6.23 16.18
N LEU A 146 -2.93 5.21 15.58
CA LEU A 146 -3.31 3.81 15.77
C LEU A 146 -2.17 3.02 16.42
N ARG A 147 -2.50 2.17 17.39
CA ARG A 147 -1.57 1.23 18.02
C ARG A 147 -1.64 -0.14 17.35
N GLY A 148 -0.54 -0.90 17.43
CA GLY A 148 -0.45 -2.30 17.00
C GLY A 148 -0.60 -2.55 15.49
N PRO A 149 0.38 -2.19 14.64
CA PRO A 149 1.60 -1.42 14.88
C PRO A 149 1.34 0.10 14.95
N ALA A 150 2.26 0.84 15.56
CA ALA A 150 2.23 2.29 15.69
C ALA A 150 2.17 3.00 14.32
N ARG A 151 1.11 3.79 14.12
CA ARG A 151 0.81 4.47 12.85
C ARG A 151 0.19 5.84 13.10
N HIS A 152 0.65 6.84 12.37
CA HIS A 152 -0.09 8.08 12.19
C HIS A 152 -0.96 7.97 10.94
N VAL A 153 -2.20 8.46 11.03
CA VAL A 153 -3.13 8.48 9.91
C VAL A 153 -3.62 9.90 9.68
N VAL A 154 -3.55 10.34 8.44
CA VAL A 154 -4.12 11.61 7.97
C VAL A 154 -5.19 11.27 6.94
N GLU A 155 -6.41 11.74 7.16
CA GLU A 155 -7.52 11.65 6.22
C GLU A 155 -7.89 13.06 5.75
N LEU A 156 -7.84 13.29 4.45
CA LEU A 156 -8.26 14.54 3.82
C LEU A 156 -9.60 14.31 3.15
N HIS A 157 -10.66 14.95 3.63
CA HIS A 157 -12.01 14.77 3.10
C HIS A 157 -12.14 15.33 1.67
N GLY A 158 -13.00 14.69 0.87
CA GLY A 158 -13.29 15.09 -0.51
C GLY A 158 -13.20 13.91 -1.47
N LEU A 159 -13.57 14.15 -2.73
CA LEU A 159 -13.33 13.19 -3.81
C LEU A 159 -11.88 13.32 -4.25
N TRP A 160 -11.12 12.22 -4.24
CA TRP A 160 -9.69 12.26 -4.55
C TRP A 160 -9.31 11.32 -5.69
N GLN A 161 -8.42 11.82 -6.53
CA GLN A 161 -7.63 11.05 -7.48
C GLN A 161 -6.16 11.08 -7.03
N ASN A 162 -5.54 9.90 -6.91
CA ASN A 162 -4.13 9.77 -6.55
C ASN A 162 -3.30 9.34 -7.76
N ASP A 163 -2.53 10.27 -8.31
CA ASP A 163 -1.59 10.03 -9.41
C ASP A 163 -0.17 9.68 -8.91
N ALA A 164 0.08 9.81 -7.60
CA ALA A 164 1.37 9.55 -6.98
C ALA A 164 1.53 8.07 -6.54
N PRO A 165 2.77 7.58 -6.37
CA PRO A 165 3.02 6.21 -5.89
C PRO A 165 2.33 5.88 -4.55
N ARG A 166 1.50 4.83 -4.54
CA ARG A 166 0.69 4.45 -3.36
C ARG A 166 1.49 3.86 -2.19
N LEU A 167 2.54 3.10 -2.49
CA LEU A 167 3.31 2.36 -1.48
C LEU A 167 4.77 2.81 -1.50
N ASN A 168 5.23 3.40 -0.41
CA ASN A 168 6.57 3.97 -0.30
C ASN A 168 7.28 3.36 0.90
N SER A 169 8.36 2.62 0.66
CA SER A 169 9.18 2.01 1.72
C SER A 169 10.41 2.87 1.97
N LEU A 170 10.65 3.22 3.24
CA LEU A 170 11.68 4.17 3.64
C LEU A 170 12.62 3.48 4.65
N ARG A 171 13.86 3.20 4.25
CA ARG A 171 14.84 2.50 5.11
C ARG A 171 15.65 3.51 5.92
N GLY A 172 15.80 3.27 7.22
CA GLY A 172 16.62 4.10 8.10
C GLY A 172 15.96 5.42 8.55
N HIS A 173 14.68 5.60 8.26
CA HIS A 173 13.89 6.78 8.64
C HIS A 173 13.10 6.54 9.94
N LEU A 174 12.60 7.63 10.56
CA LEU A 174 11.63 7.53 11.67
C LEU A 174 10.34 6.80 11.23
N VAL A 175 9.96 7.01 9.97
CA VAL A 175 8.83 6.35 9.32
C VAL A 175 9.38 5.25 8.40
N SER A 176 8.96 4.01 8.60
CA SER A 176 9.43 2.86 7.80
C SER A 176 8.68 2.70 6.48
N ARG A 177 7.43 3.18 6.44
CA ARG A 177 6.54 3.05 5.28
C ARG A 177 5.47 4.14 5.27
N VAL A 178 5.17 4.65 4.08
CA VAL A 178 4.02 5.51 3.82
C VAL A 178 3.09 4.83 2.82
N ILE A 179 1.80 4.72 3.17
CA ILE A 179 0.74 4.21 2.30
C ILE A 179 -0.21 5.36 1.99
N ILE A 180 -0.51 5.55 0.71
CA ILE A 180 -1.41 6.59 0.20
C ILE A 180 -2.53 5.89 -0.56
N ASP A 181 -3.76 6.09 -0.12
CA ASP A 181 -4.93 5.45 -0.70
C ASP A 181 -6.07 6.45 -0.89
N ALA A 182 -6.72 6.40 -2.04
CA ALA A 182 -7.85 7.26 -2.38
C ALA A 182 -9.14 6.47 -2.17
N HIS A 183 -9.98 6.97 -1.26
CA HIS A 183 -11.32 6.47 -0.99
C HIS A 183 -12.36 7.35 -1.71
N GLU A 184 -13.59 6.86 -1.84
CA GLU A 184 -14.73 7.58 -2.41
C GLU A 184 -15.07 8.90 -1.69
N THR A 185 -14.53 9.16 -0.50
CA THR A 185 -14.88 10.33 0.32
C THR A 185 -13.69 10.99 1.01
N PHE A 186 -12.48 10.43 0.87
CA PHE A 186 -11.26 10.99 1.45
C PHE A 186 -10.00 10.42 0.80
N LEU A 187 -8.89 11.14 0.90
CA LEU A 187 -7.55 10.60 0.74
C LEU A 187 -7.00 10.18 2.09
N ARG A 188 -6.54 8.95 2.24
CA ARG A 188 -5.90 8.44 3.45
C ARG A 188 -4.40 8.29 3.24
N VAL A 189 -3.63 8.91 4.12
CA VAL A 189 -2.17 8.75 4.20
C VAL A 189 -1.82 8.11 5.54
N VAL A 190 -1.17 6.95 5.49
CA VAL A 190 -0.77 6.17 6.67
C VAL A 190 0.73 6.14 6.77
N PHE A 191 1.27 6.67 7.87
CA PHE A 191 2.69 6.67 8.20
C PHE A 191 2.95 5.58 9.24
N HIS A 192 3.61 4.50 8.82
CA HIS A 192 4.06 3.45 9.72
C HIS A 192 5.36 3.87 10.39
N LEU A 193 5.35 3.95 11.72
CA LEU A 193 6.55 4.26 12.48
C LEU A 193 7.53 3.08 12.44
N THR A 194 8.82 3.38 12.47
CA THR A 194 9.88 2.36 12.55
C THR A 194 9.84 1.64 13.89
N ASP A 195 9.59 2.36 14.98
CA ASP A 195 9.23 1.75 16.26
C ASP A 195 7.73 1.40 16.28
N ALA A 196 7.42 0.11 16.14
CA ALA A 196 6.06 -0.40 16.13
C ALA A 196 5.31 -0.25 17.47
N ASN A 197 6.04 -0.01 18.57
CA ASN A 197 5.49 0.14 19.91
C ASN A 197 5.43 1.60 20.38
N ALA A 198 5.83 2.56 19.53
CA ALA A 198 5.75 3.98 19.85
C ALA A 198 4.33 4.37 20.28
N GLY A 199 4.23 5.20 21.31
CA GLY A 199 2.97 5.80 21.74
C GLY A 199 2.68 7.13 21.04
N PRO A 200 1.43 7.62 21.08
CA PRO A 200 1.08 8.94 20.56
C PRO A 200 1.84 10.07 21.27
N GLU A 201 2.21 9.89 22.53
CA GLU A 201 3.03 10.84 23.30
C GLU A 201 4.49 10.90 22.82
N HIS A 202 4.97 9.86 22.15
CA HIS A 202 6.34 9.76 21.65
C HIS A 202 6.49 10.23 20.20
N SER A 203 5.40 10.60 19.53
CA SER A 203 5.46 11.11 18.15
C SER A 203 4.30 12.05 17.90
N ARG A 204 4.60 13.34 17.74
CA ARG A 204 3.60 14.36 17.43
C ARG A 204 3.56 14.59 15.92
N LEU A 205 2.39 14.42 15.33
CA LEU A 205 2.11 14.80 13.95
C LEU A 205 1.56 16.22 13.91
N ASP A 206 2.17 17.07 13.08
CA ASP A 206 1.64 18.37 12.71
C ASP A 206 1.32 18.36 11.20
N LEU A 207 0.18 18.94 10.82
CA LEU A 207 -0.29 19.04 9.44
C LEU A 207 -0.43 20.52 9.07
N GLU A 208 0.28 20.93 8.03
CA GLU A 208 0.22 22.28 7.46
C GLU A 208 -0.36 22.18 6.05
N ARG A 209 -1.41 22.95 5.77
CA ARG A 209 -2.06 23.01 4.45
C ARG A 209 -1.67 24.29 3.73
N GLY A 210 -1.60 24.22 2.41
CA GLY A 210 -1.32 25.36 1.55
C GLY A 210 -2.04 25.24 0.20
N PRO A 211 -1.97 26.30 -0.62
CA PRO A 211 -2.76 26.42 -1.85
C PRO A 211 -2.48 25.31 -2.89
N THR A 212 -1.28 24.74 -2.87
CA THR A 212 -0.82 23.75 -3.86
C THR A 212 -0.35 22.45 -3.20
N GLY A 213 -0.73 22.20 -1.96
CA GLY A 213 -0.24 21.02 -1.25
C GLY A 213 -0.47 21.03 0.25
N PHE A 214 0.13 20.04 0.90
CA PHE A 214 0.18 19.96 2.34
C PHE A 214 1.47 19.32 2.80
N THR A 215 1.89 19.64 4.01
CA THR A 215 3.08 19.11 4.65
C THR A 215 2.69 18.41 5.94
N VAL A 216 3.17 17.19 6.11
CA VAL A 216 3.05 16.42 7.34
C VAL A 216 4.42 16.34 7.99
N SER A 217 4.51 16.79 9.23
CA SER A 217 5.73 16.71 10.04
C SER A 217 5.50 15.80 11.25
N ILE A 218 6.34 14.79 11.43
CA ILE A 218 6.32 13.88 12.59
C ILE A 218 7.58 14.14 13.41
N LYS A 219 7.42 14.72 14.59
CA LYS A 219 8.54 15.07 15.48
C LYS A 219 9.03 13.84 16.25
N ARG A 220 10.35 13.75 16.46
CA ARG A 220 10.94 12.75 17.37
C ARG A 220 10.59 13.09 18.83
N PRO A 221 10.49 12.08 19.69
CA PRO A 221 10.46 12.32 21.13
C PRO A 221 11.81 12.90 21.56
N HIS A 222 11.75 13.94 22.40
CA HIS A 222 12.93 14.54 23.04
C HIS A 222 13.38 13.73 24.25
#